data_AF-A0A963WNQ4-F1
#
_entry.id   AF-A0A963WNQ4-F1
#
_cell.length_a   1.000
_cell.length_b   1.000
_cell.length_c   1.000
_cell.angle_alpha   90.00
_cell.angle_beta   90.00
_cell.angle_gamma   90.00
#
_symmetry.space_group_name_H-M   'P 1'
#
loop_
_entity.id
_entity.type
_entity.pdbx_description
1 polymer ?
#
loop_
_entity_poly.entity_id
_entity_poly.type
_entity_poly.pdbx_seq_one_letter_code
_entity_poly.pdbx_strand_id
1 'polypeptide(L)'
;MRKSIIAAGAAAIAATLAFAGTPGTAQSDNAAFVVNQSSCSGTLNTPEGPVTLATSDGAIQVLTSSGNAMFVCNLDVVAGPELKKAIKLEGFGCFTPGGPATESRLVITPGGKATAVCRRRD
;
A
#
# COMPACT_ATOMS: atom_id res chain seq x y z
N MET A 1 -14.13 -18.13 -25.47
CA MET A 1 -14.34 -17.05 -24.48
C MET A 1 -13.03 -16.30 -24.31
N ARG A 2 -12.91 -15.10 -24.89
CA ARG A 2 -11.68 -14.30 -24.84
C ARG A 2 -11.54 -13.70 -23.43
N LYS A 3 -10.56 -14.17 -22.66
CA LYS A 3 -10.18 -13.59 -21.36
C LYS A 3 -9.61 -12.19 -21.64
N SER A 4 -10.40 -11.16 -21.39
CA SER A 4 -9.93 -9.77 -21.42
C SER A 4 -9.01 -9.55 -20.23
N ILE A 5 -7.71 -9.70 -20.45
CA ILE A 5 -6.68 -9.21 -19.53
C ILE A 5 -6.68 -7.69 -19.70
N ILE A 6 -7.41 -7.00 -18.82
CA ILE A 6 -7.33 -5.54 -18.71
C ILE A 6 -5.92 -5.25 -18.21
N ALA A 7 -5.08 -4.70 -19.09
CA ALA A 7 -3.75 -4.26 -18.75
C ALA A 7 -3.85 -3.22 -17.63
N ALA A 8 -3.43 -3.61 -16.43
CA ALA A 8 -3.43 -2.74 -15.27
C ALA A 8 -2.36 -1.65 -15.47
N GLY A 9 -2.77 -0.39 -15.39
CA GLY A 9 -1.85 0.76 -15.47
C GLY A 9 -0.80 0.69 -14.38
N ALA A 10 0.44 1.07 -14.68
CA ALA A 10 1.50 1.09 -13.69
C ALA A 10 1.14 2.04 -12.54
N ALA A 11 0.95 1.49 -11.33
CA ALA A 11 0.80 2.25 -10.10
C ALA A 11 2.18 2.46 -9.46
N ALA A 12 2.48 3.68 -9.01
CA ALA A 12 3.61 3.94 -8.15
C ALA A 12 3.09 4.59 -6.86
N ILE A 13 3.17 3.85 -5.74
CA ILE A 13 2.84 4.36 -4.41
C ILE A 13 4.16 4.69 -3.71
N ALA A 14 4.32 5.95 -3.32
CA ALA A 14 5.44 6.41 -2.52
C ALA A 14 5.08 6.32 -1.03
N ALA A 15 5.95 5.69 -0.25
CA ALA A 15 5.85 5.63 1.20
C ALA A 15 6.81 6.66 1.81
N THR A 16 6.32 7.53 2.68
CA THR A 16 7.18 8.41 3.48
C THR A 16 7.34 7.81 4.89
N LEU A 17 8.59 7.44 5.21
CA LEU A 17 8.97 6.84 6.49
C LEU A 17 9.24 7.94 7.52
N ALA A 18 8.24 8.29 8.33
CA ALA A 18 8.47 9.04 9.54
C ALA A 18 8.72 8.06 10.71
N PHE A 19 9.98 7.85 11.08
CA PHE A 19 10.34 7.13 12.31
C PHE A 19 10.17 8.06 13.51
N ALA A 20 8.97 8.08 14.10
CA ALA A 20 8.75 8.73 15.39
C ALA A 20 8.40 7.69 16.46
N GLY A 21 9.34 7.48 17.38
CA GLY A 21 9.11 6.76 18.64
C GLY A 21 9.58 5.31 18.65
N THR A 22 10.60 5.02 19.47
CA THR A 22 11.01 3.69 19.92
C THR A 22 9.98 3.14 20.92
N PRO A 23 9.17 2.11 20.60
CA PRO A 23 8.50 1.33 21.62
C PRO A 23 9.52 0.35 22.21
N GLY A 24 9.58 0.26 23.54
CA GLY A 24 10.55 -0.57 24.26
C GLY A 24 10.62 -2.02 23.74
N THR A 25 11.84 -2.47 23.49
CA THR A 25 12.18 -3.78 22.95
C THR A 25 11.94 -4.87 24.00
N ALA A 26 10.82 -5.59 23.91
CA ALA A 26 10.77 -6.98 24.36
C ALA A 26 11.36 -7.84 23.24
N GLN A 27 12.66 -8.14 23.32
CA GLN A 27 13.36 -8.95 22.32
C GLN A 27 12.99 -10.43 22.52
N SER A 28 11.98 -10.88 21.77
CA SER A 28 11.61 -12.28 21.60
C SER A 28 11.99 -12.73 20.19
N ASP A 29 12.34 -14.00 20.00
CA ASP A 29 12.59 -14.58 18.67
C ASP A 29 11.36 -14.47 17.74
N ASN A 30 10.18 -14.20 18.29
CA ASN A 30 8.91 -13.94 17.58
C ASN A 30 8.44 -12.48 17.69
N ALA A 31 9.35 -11.52 17.95
CA ALA A 31 8.99 -10.11 18.05
C ALA A 31 8.59 -9.53 16.68
N ALA A 32 7.58 -8.65 16.70
CA ALA A 32 7.21 -7.80 15.58
C ALA A 32 7.30 -6.33 15.99
N PHE A 33 8.02 -5.55 15.19
CA PHE A 33 8.04 -4.11 15.27
C PHE A 33 6.86 -3.55 14.46
N VAL A 34 5.96 -2.84 15.13
CA VAL A 34 4.76 -2.25 14.52
C VAL A 34 4.83 -0.73 14.62
N VAL A 35 4.72 -0.04 13.49
CA VAL A 35 4.59 1.42 13.44
C VAL A 35 3.20 1.75 12.93
N ASN A 36 2.43 2.43 13.78
CA ASN A 36 1.18 3.10 13.40
C ASN A 36 1.52 4.60 13.28
N GLN A 37 1.15 5.24 12.16
CA GLN A 37 1.42 6.65 11.77
C GLN A 37 2.42 6.86 10.61
N SER A 38 2.48 5.94 9.65
CA SER A 38 3.11 6.27 8.36
C SER A 38 2.11 6.94 7.41
N SER A 39 2.62 7.60 6.37
CA SER A 39 1.81 8.14 5.28
C SER A 39 2.19 7.50 3.97
N CYS A 40 1.16 7.25 3.17
CA CYS A 40 1.22 6.75 1.81
C CYS A 40 0.51 7.73 0.89
N SER A 41 1.08 7.94 -0.28
CA SER A 41 0.42 8.64 -1.36
C SER A 41 0.87 8.08 -2.70
N GLY A 42 0.07 8.31 -3.72
CA GLY A 42 0.43 7.86 -5.06
C GLY A 42 -0.54 8.37 -6.09
N THR A 43 -0.10 8.35 -7.34
CA THR A 43 -0.95 8.64 -8.49
C THR A 43 -1.08 7.38 -9.31
N LEU A 44 -2.32 7.03 -9.65
CA LEU A 44 -2.65 5.91 -10.51
C LEU A 44 -3.25 6.43 -11.81
N ASN A 45 -2.70 5.98 -12.94
CA ASN A 45 -3.35 6.21 -14.24
C ASN A 45 -4.45 5.17 -14.45
N THR A 46 -5.70 5.62 -14.50
CA THR A 46 -6.88 4.78 -14.77
C THR A 46 -7.41 5.07 -16.18
N PRO A 47 -8.26 4.19 -16.75
CA PRO A 47 -8.90 4.45 -18.04
C PRO A 47 -9.78 5.72 -18.03
N GLU A 48 -10.35 6.08 -16.88
CA GLU A 48 -11.14 7.30 -16.70
C GLU A 48 -10.28 8.57 -16.55
N GLY A 49 -8.99 8.41 -16.21
CA GLY A 49 -8.04 9.50 -15.97
C GLY A 49 -7.11 9.22 -14.78
N PRO A 50 -6.15 10.11 -14.48
CA PRO A 50 -5.29 9.98 -13.32
C PRO A 50 -6.09 10.17 -12.02
N VAL A 51 -5.83 9.32 -11.03
CA VAL A 51 -6.42 9.35 -9.70
C VAL A 51 -5.30 9.50 -8.67
N THR A 52 -5.42 10.48 -7.79
CA THR A 52 -4.48 10.72 -6.69
C THR A 52 -5.04 10.14 -5.40
N LEU A 53 -4.22 9.34 -4.73
CA LEU A 53 -4.52 8.69 -3.46
C LEU A 53 -3.66 9.29 -2.36
N ALA A 54 -4.25 9.53 -1.20
CA ALA A 54 -3.54 9.94 0.00
C ALA A 54 -4.12 9.26 1.23
N THR A 55 -3.30 9.07 2.25
CA THR A 55 -3.69 8.37 3.48
C THR A 55 -4.74 9.15 4.27
N SER A 56 -5.80 8.46 4.71
CA SER A 56 -6.90 9.04 5.48
C SER A 56 -6.74 8.94 6.99
N ASP A 57 -6.20 7.83 7.48
CA ASP A 57 -6.24 7.38 8.88
C ASP A 57 -4.89 6.80 9.35
N GLY A 58 -3.83 7.07 8.60
CA GLY A 58 -2.49 6.54 8.81
C GLY A 58 -2.25 5.21 8.10
N ALA A 59 -0.99 4.82 8.02
CA ALA A 59 -0.56 3.53 7.50
C ALA A 59 0.10 2.70 8.60
N ILE A 60 -0.05 1.38 8.48
CA ILE A 60 0.48 0.38 9.41
C ILE A 60 1.67 -0.30 8.76
N GLN A 61 2.80 -0.28 9.46
CA GLN A 61 4.00 -1.02 9.09
C GLN A 61 4.28 -2.11 10.11
N VAL A 62 4.64 -3.30 9.64
CA VAL A 62 5.03 -4.43 10.46
C VAL A 62 6.35 -4.98 9.92
N LEU A 63 7.33 -5.18 10.80
CA LEU A 63 8.56 -5.91 10.51
C LEU A 63 8.76 -6.98 11.57
N THR A 64 8.88 -8.23 11.16
CA THR A 64 9.13 -9.36 12.07
C THR A 64 10.61 -9.66 12.17
N SER A 65 11.03 -10.29 13.26
CA SER A 65 12.39 -10.83 13.45
C SER A 65 12.85 -11.76 12.32
N SER A 66 11.92 -12.46 11.67
CA SER A 66 12.18 -13.36 10.53
C SER A 66 12.47 -12.66 9.20
N GLY A 67 12.45 -11.33 9.15
CA GLY A 67 12.63 -10.56 7.90
C GLY A 67 11.34 -10.33 7.10
N ASN A 68 10.26 -11.06 7.42
CA ASN A 68 8.94 -10.78 6.86
C ASN A 68 8.48 -9.37 7.24
N ALA A 69 7.99 -8.62 6.26
CA ALA A 69 7.51 -7.26 6.44
C ALA A 69 6.18 -7.03 5.71
N MET A 70 5.36 -6.16 6.28
CA MET A 70 4.09 -5.75 5.70
C MET A 70 3.91 -4.25 5.85
N PHE A 71 3.31 -3.64 4.83
CA PHE A 71 2.90 -2.26 4.83
C PHE A 71 1.46 -2.17 4.32
N VAL A 72 0.57 -1.60 5.13
CA VAL A 72 -0.85 -1.44 4.81
C VAL A 72 -1.20 0.03 4.85
N CYS A 73 -1.71 0.55 3.72
CA CYS A 73 -2.18 1.91 3.60
C CYS A 73 -3.69 1.90 3.38
N ASN A 74 -4.41 2.58 4.27
CA ASN A 74 -5.78 2.99 4.01
C ASN A 74 -5.75 4.40 3.39
N LEU A 75 -6.35 4.53 2.22
CA LEU A 75 -6.18 5.65 1.31
C LEU A 75 -7.55 6.17 0.88
N ASP A 76 -7.62 7.47 0.62
CA ASP A 76 -8.75 8.13 -0.02
C ASP A 76 -8.33 8.67 -1.39
N VAL A 77 -9.26 8.64 -2.34
CA VAL A 77 -9.16 9.38 -3.60
C VAL A 77 -9.35 10.86 -3.28
N VAL A 78 -8.25 11.61 -3.32
CA VAL A 78 -8.24 13.05 -3.01
C VAL A 78 -8.34 13.93 -4.25
N ALA A 79 -8.06 13.38 -5.42
CA ALA A 79 -8.26 14.04 -6.71
C ALA A 79 -8.43 13.01 -7.83
N GLY A 80 -9.19 13.37 -8.86
CA GLY A 80 -9.40 12.53 -10.05
C GLY A 80 -10.86 12.39 -10.44
N PRO A 81 -11.15 11.69 -11.54
CA PRO A 81 -12.51 11.39 -11.97
C PRO A 81 -13.18 10.40 -10.99
N GLU A 82 -14.50 10.48 -10.89
CA GLU A 82 -15.28 9.47 -10.17
C GLU A 82 -15.16 8.11 -10.86
N LEU A 83 -14.82 7.10 -10.08
CA LEU A 83 -14.63 5.74 -10.58
C LEU A 83 -15.97 5.02 -10.69
N LYS A 84 -16.29 4.49 -11.87
CA LYS A 84 -17.55 3.75 -12.06
C LYS A 84 -17.46 2.30 -11.59
N LYS A 85 -16.24 1.78 -11.40
CA LYS A 85 -15.96 0.40 -11.02
C LYS A 85 -14.78 0.35 -10.08
N ALA A 86 -14.74 -0.71 -9.25
CA ALA A 86 -13.58 -0.96 -8.42
C ALA A 86 -12.36 -1.28 -9.30
N ILE A 87 -11.22 -0.67 -8.99
CA ILE A 87 -9.95 -0.94 -9.63
C ILE A 87 -9.14 -1.86 -8.72
N LYS A 88 -8.57 -2.91 -9.28
CA LYS A 88 -7.66 -3.82 -8.59
C LYS A 88 -6.34 -3.86 -9.34
N LEU A 89 -5.26 -3.60 -8.62
CA LEU A 89 -3.90 -3.69 -9.14
C LEU A 89 -3.08 -4.62 -8.26
N GLU A 90 -2.25 -5.44 -8.88
CA GLU A 90 -1.33 -6.33 -8.20
C GLU A 90 0.04 -6.23 -8.87
N GLY A 91 1.11 -6.49 -8.11
CA GLY A 91 2.48 -6.51 -8.64
C GLY A 91 3.07 -5.14 -8.99
N PHE A 92 2.54 -4.05 -8.41
CA PHE A 92 3.16 -2.74 -8.52
C PHE A 92 4.35 -2.57 -7.57
N GLY A 93 5.27 -1.67 -7.91
CA GLY A 93 6.43 -1.36 -7.06
C GLY A 93 5.99 -0.75 -5.73
N CYS A 94 6.38 -1.38 -4.62
CA CYS A 94 6.11 -0.89 -3.28
C CYS A 94 7.26 -1.24 -2.34
N PHE A 95 7.48 -0.39 -1.33
CA PHE A 95 8.52 -0.58 -0.33
C PHE A 95 7.90 -0.87 1.04
N THR A 96 8.52 -1.81 1.75
CA THR A 96 8.23 -2.14 3.15
C THR A 96 9.44 -1.75 4.02
N PRO A 97 9.32 -1.70 5.36
CA PRO A 97 10.47 -1.46 6.23
C PRO A 97 11.64 -2.43 6.01
N GLY A 98 11.36 -3.65 5.55
CA GLY A 98 12.38 -4.67 5.25
C GLY A 98 12.96 -4.58 3.84
N GLY A 99 12.56 -3.60 3.01
CA GLY A 99 12.98 -3.48 1.61
C GLY A 99 11.82 -3.64 0.60
N PRO A 100 12.11 -3.90 -0.69
CA PRO A 100 11.07 -3.98 -1.72
C PRO A 100 10.09 -5.12 -1.42
N ALA A 101 8.81 -4.86 -1.65
CA ALA A 101 7.76 -5.86 -1.48
C ALA A 101 7.86 -6.94 -2.57
N THR A 102 7.69 -8.20 -2.19
CA THR A 102 7.57 -9.35 -3.10
C THR A 102 6.13 -9.54 -3.58
N GLU A 103 5.16 -9.03 -2.82
CA GLU A 103 3.74 -9.03 -3.17
C GLU A 103 3.17 -7.63 -2.93
N SER A 104 2.38 -7.12 -3.86
CA SER A 104 1.68 -5.85 -3.70
C SER A 104 0.28 -5.94 -4.28
N ARG A 105 -0.70 -5.35 -3.58
CA ARG A 105 -2.11 -5.31 -3.97
C ARG A 105 -2.72 -3.97 -3.61
N LEU A 106 -3.47 -3.39 -4.53
CA LEU A 106 -4.17 -2.12 -4.36
C LEU A 106 -5.60 -2.35 -4.83
N VAL A 107 -6.57 -1.98 -4.00
CA VAL A 107 -7.98 -1.98 -4.36
C VAL A 107 -8.50 -0.57 -4.16
N ILE A 108 -9.11 0.01 -5.19
CA ILE A 108 -9.81 1.30 -5.13
C ILE A 108 -11.28 1.02 -5.40
N THR A 109 -12.16 1.53 -4.54
CA THR A 109 -13.61 1.41 -4.66
C THR A 109 -14.21 2.59 -5.44
N PRO A 110 -15.39 2.42 -6.06
CA PRO A 110 -16.12 3.53 -6.69
C PRO A 110 -16.38 4.71 -5.74
N GLY A 111 -16.59 4.43 -4.45
CA GLY A 111 -16.82 5.45 -3.42
C GLY A 111 -15.57 6.21 -2.97
N GLY A 112 -14.45 6.08 -3.69
CA GLY A 112 -13.22 6.84 -3.41
C GLY A 112 -12.37 6.30 -2.25
N LYS A 113 -12.71 5.14 -1.67
CA LYS A 113 -11.86 4.46 -0.68
C LYS A 113 -10.88 3.51 -1.35
N ALA A 114 -9.65 3.46 -0.87
CA ALA A 114 -8.61 2.58 -1.37
C ALA A 114 -7.82 1.89 -0.24
N THR A 115 -7.33 0.69 -0.53
CA THR A 115 -6.44 -0.05 0.38
C THR A 115 -5.27 -0.60 -0.42
N ALA A 116 -4.06 -0.21 -0.03
CA ALA A 116 -2.82 -0.78 -0.54
C ALA A 116 -2.21 -1.71 0.51
N VAL A 117 -1.78 -2.90 0.08
CA VAL A 117 -1.07 -3.87 0.92
C VAL A 117 0.19 -4.28 0.18
N CYS A 118 1.33 -4.09 0.82
CA CYS A 118 2.63 -4.51 0.34
C CYS A 118 3.22 -5.48 1.34
N ARG A 119 3.72 -6.61 0.86
CA ARG A 119 4.31 -7.66 1.69
C ARG A 119 5.65 -8.05 1.11
N ARG A 120 6.61 -8.20 2.00
CA ARG A 120 7.87 -8.87 1.74
C ARG A 120 7.84 -10.19 2.50
N ARG A 121 8.08 -11.27 1.78
CA ARG A 121 8.33 -12.58 2.37
C ARG A 121 9.77 -12.96 2.10
N ASP A 122 10.52 -13.22 3.17
CA ASP A 122 11.89 -13.75 3.14
C ASP A 122 11.87 -15.24 3.48
#